data_AF-A0A931XZ45-F1
#
_entry.id   AF-A0A931XZ45-F1
#
_cell.length_a   1.000
_cell.length_b   1.000
_cell.length_c   1.000
_cell.angle_alpha   90.00
_cell.angle_beta   90.00
_cell.angle_gamma   90.00
#
_symmetry.space_group_name_H-M   'P 1'
#
loop_
_entity.id
_entity.type
_entity.pdbx_description
1 polymer ?
#
loop_
_entity_poly.entity_id
_entity_poly.type
_entity_poly.pdbx_seq_one_letter_code
_entity_poly.pdbx_strand_id
1 'polypeptide(L)'
;MPRGRNPAIVTRVAAVIYAVASAFVIAFQLALAAGAPWGAFAMGGAFPGRLPAPMRVAAIVQSVLIASMIGVVLSRAGLALPRWSRAARWLVWVVVAVAAVGSVLNLITPSAGERARWAPIALALLASSTVVALGSRRAPPDGGAPAGDPWR
;
A
#
# COMPACT_ATOMS: atom_id res chain seq x y z
N MET A 1 -30.30 7.53 -13.77
CA MET A 1 -29.86 7.12 -12.41
C MET A 1 -28.35 6.95 -12.38
N PRO A 2 -27.58 7.75 -11.62
CA PRO A 2 -26.17 7.47 -11.43
C PRO A 2 -26.03 6.24 -10.54
N ARG A 3 -25.39 5.17 -11.03
CA ARG A 3 -25.00 4.03 -10.20
C ARG A 3 -24.03 4.53 -9.13
N GLY A 4 -24.53 4.79 -7.93
CA GLY A 4 -23.69 5.09 -6.77
C GLY A 4 -22.65 3.99 -6.64
N ARG A 5 -21.37 4.34 -6.82
CA ARG A 5 -20.26 3.38 -6.79
C ARG A 5 -20.28 2.68 -5.42
N ASN A 6 -20.52 1.37 -5.40
CA ASN A 6 -20.54 0.60 -4.14
C ASN A 6 -19.22 0.83 -3.38
N PRO A 7 -19.23 1.40 -2.16
CA PRO A 7 -18.01 1.76 -1.44
C PRO A 7 -17.11 0.55 -1.14
N ALA A 8 -17.71 -0.65 -1.02
CA ALA A 8 -16.99 -1.91 -0.91
C ALA A 8 -16.20 -2.25 -2.19
N ILE A 9 -16.77 -2.01 -3.38
CA ILE A 9 -16.08 -2.24 -4.66
C ILE A 9 -14.89 -1.29 -4.78
N VAL A 10 -15.07 0.00 -4.46
CA VAL A 10 -13.97 0.98 -4.49
C VAL A 10 -12.82 0.59 -3.57
N THR A 11 -13.13 0.15 -2.35
CA THR A 11 -12.14 -0.31 -1.38
C THR A 11 -11.38 -1.54 -1.88
N ARG A 12 -12.07 -2.52 -2.47
CA ARG A 12 -11.44 -3.73 -3.01
C ARG A 12 -10.56 -3.42 -4.22
N VAL A 13 -11.02 -2.57 -5.13
CA VAL A 13 -10.23 -2.13 -6.29
C VAL A 13 -8.97 -1.40 -5.82
N ALA A 14 -9.08 -0.48 -4.87
CA ALA A 14 -7.92 0.20 -4.30
C ALA A 14 -6.93 -0.78 -3.66
N ALA A 15 -7.40 -1.78 -2.91
CA ALA A 15 -6.55 -2.81 -2.32
C ALA A 15 -5.80 -3.65 -3.37
N VAL A 16 -6.46 -3.99 -4.49
CA VAL A 16 -5.82 -4.69 -5.61
C VAL A 16 -4.75 -3.81 -6.27
N ILE A 17 -5.04 -2.53 -6.51
CA ILE A 17 -4.06 -1.58 -7.04
C ILE A 17 -2.83 -1.50 -6.14
N TYR A 18 -3.04 -1.36 -4.83
CA TYR A 18 -1.95 -1.34 -3.85
C TYR A 18 -1.11 -2.63 -3.92
N ALA A 19 -1.77 -3.78 -3.96
CA ALA A 19 -1.11 -5.09 -3.99
C ALA A 19 -0.28 -5.29 -5.26
N VAL A 20 -0.82 -4.95 -6.44
CA VAL A 20 -0.13 -5.09 -7.73
C VAL A 20 1.06 -4.15 -7.80
N ALA A 21 0.89 -2.88 -7.44
CA ALA A 21 1.98 -1.92 -7.42
C ALA A 21 3.08 -2.35 -6.45
N SER A 22 2.72 -2.82 -5.25
CA SER A 22 3.68 -3.33 -4.25
C SER A 22 4.38 -4.60 -4.71
N ALA A 23 3.69 -5.50 -5.41
CA ALA A 23 4.29 -6.72 -5.98
C ALA A 23 5.34 -6.38 -7.04
N PHE A 24 5.10 -5.35 -7.85
CA PHE A 24 6.13 -4.82 -8.76
C PHE A 24 7.36 -4.30 -8.00
N VAL A 25 7.17 -3.55 -6.92
CA VAL A 25 8.29 -3.09 -6.06
C VAL A 25 9.06 -4.27 -5.47
N ILE A 26 8.36 -5.29 -4.96
CA ILE A 26 8.98 -6.52 -4.41
C ILE A 26 9.80 -7.22 -5.50
N ALA A 27 9.25 -7.41 -6.70
CA ALA A 27 9.97 -8.06 -7.80
C ALA A 27 11.25 -7.31 -8.16
N PHE A 28 11.20 -5.97 -8.20
CA PHE A 28 12.37 -5.13 -8.40
C PHE A 28 13.42 -5.30 -7.29
N GLN A 29 13.00 -5.28 -6.02
CA GLN A 29 13.89 -5.48 -4.87
C GLN A 29 14.55 -6.86 -4.86
N LEU A 30 13.79 -7.91 -5.22
CA LEU A 30 14.32 -9.26 -5.35
C LEU A 30 15.32 -9.38 -6.51
N ALA A 31 15.08 -8.69 -7.63
CA ALA A 31 16.05 -8.63 -8.73
C ALA A 31 17.36 -7.94 -8.30
N LEU A 32 17.28 -6.82 -7.56
CA LEU A 32 18.45 -6.17 -6.98
C LEU A 32 19.18 -7.09 -5.99
N ALA A 33 18.44 -7.79 -5.13
CA ALA A 33 18.99 -8.78 -4.21
C ALA A 33 19.63 -9.97 -4.94
N ALA A 34 19.16 -10.35 -6.13
CA ALA A 34 19.77 -11.37 -6.98
C ALA A 34 21.04 -10.88 -7.71
N GLY A 35 21.31 -9.57 -7.72
CA GLY A 35 22.48 -8.99 -8.36
C GLY A 35 22.22 -8.41 -9.76
N ALA A 36 20.96 -8.06 -10.07
CA ALA A 36 20.65 -7.26 -11.25
C ALA A 36 21.42 -5.92 -11.19
N PRO A 37 22.00 -5.45 -12.31
CA PRO A 37 22.78 -4.22 -12.36
C PRO A 37 21.89 -2.97 -12.43
N TRP A 38 20.81 -2.94 -11.63
CA TRP A 38 19.76 -1.92 -11.65
C TRP A 38 19.86 -0.94 -10.48
N GLY A 39 20.95 -0.96 -9.72
CA GLY A 39 21.14 -0.06 -8.58
C GLY A 39 21.12 1.42 -8.96
N ALA A 40 21.41 1.77 -10.22
CA ALA A 40 21.22 3.13 -10.75
C ALA A 40 19.75 3.60 -10.78
N PHE A 41 18.80 2.65 -10.76
CA PHE A 41 17.37 2.93 -10.71
C PHE A 41 16.83 2.94 -9.26
N ALA A 42 17.68 2.76 -8.25
CA ALA A 42 17.31 2.69 -6.85
C ALA A 42 18.18 3.62 -5.99
N MET A 43 17.70 3.95 -4.80
CA MET A 43 18.49 4.63 -3.76
C MET A 43 19.21 5.90 -4.23
N GLY A 44 18.55 6.75 -5.02
CA GLY A 44 19.18 7.99 -5.50
C GLY A 44 20.26 7.78 -6.55
N GLY A 45 20.45 6.54 -7.04
CA GLY A 45 21.60 6.16 -7.86
C GLY A 45 22.91 6.00 -7.08
N ALA A 46 22.87 5.91 -5.74
CA ALA A 46 24.06 5.82 -4.89
C ALA A 46 24.95 4.60 -5.18
N PHE A 47 24.37 3.52 -5.70
CA PHE A 47 25.08 2.29 -6.05
C PHE A 47 24.82 1.95 -7.53
N PRO A 48 25.49 2.63 -8.49
CA PRO A 48 25.30 2.31 -9.89
C PRO A 48 25.76 0.88 -10.19
N GLY A 49 24.94 0.11 -10.89
CA GLY A 49 25.21 -1.30 -11.19
C GLY A 49 24.69 -2.27 -10.12
N ARG A 50 25.52 -3.21 -9.67
CA ARG A 50 25.12 -4.25 -8.72
C ARG A 50 25.21 -3.75 -7.29
N LEU A 51 24.20 -4.09 -6.47
CA LEU A 51 24.22 -3.72 -5.07
C LEU A 51 25.32 -4.47 -4.30
N PRO A 52 26.03 -3.80 -3.37
CA PRO A 52 26.91 -4.48 -2.44
C PRO A 52 26.10 -5.41 -1.53
N ALA A 53 26.75 -6.48 -1.02
CA ALA A 53 26.12 -7.51 -0.19
C ALA A 53 25.18 -6.99 0.93
N PRO A 54 25.55 -6.00 1.76
CA PRO A 54 24.66 -5.49 2.80
C PRO A 54 23.37 -4.88 2.23
N MET A 55 23.45 -4.19 1.08
CA MET A 55 22.28 -3.58 0.44
C MET A 55 21.38 -4.62 -0.23
N ARG A 56 21.93 -5.78 -0.64
CA ARG A 56 21.14 -6.92 -1.10
C ARG A 56 20.30 -7.51 0.04
N VAL A 57 20.88 -7.62 1.23
CA VAL A 57 20.15 -8.04 2.44
C VAL A 57 19.06 -7.03 2.79
N ALA A 58 19.37 -5.73 2.75
CA ALA A 58 18.37 -4.69 2.96
C ALA A 58 17.20 -4.77 1.97
N ALA A 59 17.47 -5.06 0.68
CA ALA A 59 16.44 -5.26 -0.33
C ALA A 59 15.52 -6.46 0.00
N ILE A 60 16.07 -7.58 0.48
CA ILE A 60 15.27 -8.75 0.92
C ILE A 60 14.38 -8.37 2.11
N VAL A 61 14.94 -7.72 3.13
CA VAL A 61 14.18 -7.28 4.31
C VAL A 61 13.07 -6.33 3.91
N GLN A 62 13.35 -5.39 2.99
CA GLN A 62 12.34 -4.48 2.46
C GLN A 62 11.24 -5.21 1.69
N SER A 63 11.57 -6.22 0.88
CA SER A 63 10.57 -7.05 0.20
C SER A 63 9.62 -7.74 1.18
N VAL A 64 10.15 -8.30 2.28
CA VAL A 64 9.33 -8.95 3.32
C VAL A 64 8.43 -7.92 4.01
N LEU A 65 8.96 -6.74 4.32
CA LEU A 65 8.18 -5.67 4.93
C LEU A 65 7.02 -5.24 4.01
N ILE A 66 7.29 -5.00 2.73
CA ILE A 66 6.25 -4.63 1.75
C ILE A 66 5.21 -5.76 1.60
N ALA A 67 5.64 -7.03 1.58
CA ALA A 67 4.72 -8.17 1.53
C ALA A 67 3.78 -8.21 2.74
N SER A 68 4.28 -7.90 3.95
CA SER A 68 3.43 -7.80 5.13
C SER A 68 2.42 -6.65 5.04
N MET A 69 2.81 -5.51 4.45
CA MET A 69 1.90 -4.38 4.19
C MET A 69 0.79 -4.75 3.20
N ILE A 70 1.10 -5.53 2.15
CA ILE A 70 0.07 -6.10 1.24
C ILE A 70 -0.94 -6.92 2.05
N GLY A 71 -0.46 -7.79 2.94
CA GLY A 71 -1.32 -8.58 3.82
C GLY A 71 -2.27 -7.73 4.67
N VAL A 72 -1.76 -6.64 5.25
CA VAL A 72 -2.57 -5.67 6.02
C VAL A 72 -3.64 -5.02 5.12
N VAL A 73 -3.28 -4.53 3.94
CA VAL A 73 -4.20 -3.85 3.02
C VAL A 73 -5.29 -4.80 2.51
N LEU A 74 -4.92 -6.02 2.10
CA LEU A 74 -5.89 -7.04 1.65
C LEU A 74 -6.81 -7.50 2.79
N SER A 75 -6.28 -7.66 4.01
CA SER A 75 -7.07 -7.97 5.20
C SER A 75 -8.06 -6.85 5.54
N ARG A 76 -7.61 -5.61 5.44
CA ARG A 76 -8.43 -4.43 5.69
C ARG A 76 -9.59 -4.31 4.69
N ALA A 77 -9.38 -4.71 3.44
CA ALA A 77 -10.40 -4.72 2.38
C ALA A 77 -11.30 -5.97 2.38
N GLY A 78 -11.06 -6.93 3.28
CA GLY A 78 -11.82 -8.17 3.38
C GLY A 78 -11.56 -9.14 2.22
N LEU A 79 -10.39 -9.06 1.58
CA LEU A 79 -9.99 -9.92 0.46
C LEU A 79 -9.12 -11.11 0.91
N ALA A 80 -8.40 -10.98 2.04
CA ALA A 80 -7.54 -12.03 2.57
C ALA A 80 -7.50 -11.97 4.11
N LEU A 81 -6.92 -12.99 4.77
CA LEU A 81 -6.61 -12.97 6.20
C LEU A 81 -7.76 -12.46 7.11
N PRO A 82 -8.96 -13.07 7.07
CA PRO A 82 -10.14 -12.56 7.79
C PRO A 82 -9.93 -12.47 9.31
N ARG A 83 -9.13 -13.39 9.88
CA ARG A 83 -8.76 -13.40 11.30
C ARG A 83 -7.95 -12.16 11.72
N TRP A 84 -7.28 -11.49 10.79
CA TRP A 84 -6.44 -10.33 11.03
C TRP A 84 -7.15 -8.99 10.81
N SER A 85 -8.42 -9.01 10.39
CA SER A 85 -9.18 -7.80 10.03
C SER A 85 -9.21 -6.77 11.16
N ARG A 86 -9.30 -7.22 12.43
CA ARG A 86 -9.26 -6.34 13.61
C ARG A 86 -7.93 -5.58 13.73
N ALA A 87 -6.80 -6.27 13.63
CA ALA A 87 -5.48 -5.64 13.67
C ALA A 87 -5.24 -4.75 12.44
N ALA A 88 -5.69 -5.21 11.26
CA ALA A 88 -5.57 -4.49 10.01
C ALA A 88 -6.25 -3.10 10.04
N ARG A 89 -7.32 -2.92 10.84
CA ARG A 89 -7.98 -1.61 11.02
C ARG A 89 -7.04 -0.51 11.50
N TRP A 90 -6.12 -0.83 12.40
CA TRP A 90 -5.12 0.11 12.91
C TRP A 90 -3.84 0.06 12.09
N LEU A 91 -3.35 -1.13 11.74
CA LEU A 91 -2.10 -1.30 10.99
C LEU A 91 -2.14 -0.65 9.61
N VAL A 92 -3.31 -0.53 8.96
CA VAL A 92 -3.41 0.17 7.66
C VAL A 92 -2.96 1.64 7.76
N TRP A 93 -3.10 2.30 8.91
CA TRP A 93 -2.60 3.66 9.09
C TRP A 93 -1.08 3.73 9.15
N VAL A 94 -0.42 2.68 9.68
CA VAL A 94 1.04 2.53 9.58
C VAL A 94 1.45 2.40 8.11
N VAL A 95 0.70 1.62 7.32
CA VAL A 95 0.94 1.49 5.88
C VAL A 95 0.80 2.83 5.17
N VAL A 96 -0.25 3.61 5.48
CA VAL A 96 -0.44 4.97 4.92
C VAL A 96 0.72 5.88 5.31
N ALA A 97 1.16 5.87 6.57
CA ALA A 97 2.27 6.70 7.03
C ALA A 97 3.58 6.37 6.29
N VAL A 98 3.90 5.07 6.12
CA VAL A 98 5.08 4.64 5.35
C VAL A 98 4.95 5.06 3.88
N ALA A 99 3.78 4.90 3.27
CA ALA A 99 3.55 5.32 1.89
C ALA A 99 3.65 6.84 1.72
N ALA A 100 3.23 7.62 2.73
CA ALA A 100 3.33 9.07 2.73
C ALA A 100 4.79 9.52 2.80
N VAL A 101 5.58 8.97 3.73
CA VAL A 101 7.02 9.21 3.81
C VAL A 101 7.71 8.82 2.50
N GLY A 102 7.42 7.62 1.99
CA GLY A 102 7.96 7.16 0.71
C GLY A 102 7.60 8.08 -0.46
N SER A 103 6.37 8.59 -0.51
CA SER A 103 5.94 9.54 -1.55
C SER A 103 6.71 10.86 -1.47
N VAL A 104 6.88 11.41 -0.25
CA VAL A 104 7.66 12.63 -0.04
C VAL A 104 9.10 12.41 -0.52
N LEU A 105 9.76 11.33 -0.07
CA LEU A 105 11.13 11.01 -0.45
C LEU A 105 11.29 10.86 -1.98
N ASN A 106 10.34 10.21 -2.65
CA ASN A 106 10.37 10.05 -4.10
C ASN A 106 10.06 11.34 -4.88
N LEU A 107 9.32 12.28 -4.30
CA LEU A 107 9.03 13.58 -4.90
C LEU A 107 10.21 14.56 -4.76
N ILE A 108 10.93 14.51 -3.64
CA ILE A 108 12.05 15.43 -3.37
C ILE A 108 13.39 14.92 -3.92
N THR A 109 13.46 13.70 -4.48
CA THR A 109 14.73 13.19 -5.02
C THR A 109 15.29 14.16 -6.09
N PRO A 110 16.61 14.50 -6.05
CA PRO A 110 17.22 15.39 -7.04
C PRO A 110 17.17 14.83 -8.47
N SER A 111 17.12 13.51 -8.63
CA SER A 111 17.12 12.85 -9.93
C SER A 111 15.75 12.95 -10.61
N ALA A 112 15.65 13.76 -11.67
CA ALA A 112 14.43 13.91 -12.44
C ALA A 112 13.92 12.57 -13.01
N GLY A 113 14.83 11.70 -13.45
CA GLY A 113 14.49 10.37 -13.96
C GLY A 113 13.97 9.43 -12.87
N GLU A 114 14.54 9.48 -11.67
CA GLU A 114 14.07 8.68 -10.53
C GLU A 114 12.70 9.17 -10.06
N ARG A 115 12.51 10.49 -9.95
CA ARG A 115 11.23 11.12 -9.63
C ARG A 115 10.14 10.72 -10.61
N ALA A 116 10.41 10.78 -11.92
CA ALA A 116 9.44 10.42 -12.96
C ALA A 116 9.02 8.93 -12.90
N ARG A 117 9.90 8.04 -12.43
CA ARG A 117 9.60 6.60 -12.32
C ARG A 117 8.91 6.24 -11.00
N TRP A 118 9.44 6.70 -9.88
CA TRP A 118 9.03 6.21 -8.56
C TRP A 118 7.96 7.06 -7.88
N ALA A 119 7.92 8.37 -8.14
CA ALA A 119 6.89 9.22 -7.53
C ALA A 119 5.47 8.80 -7.93
N PRO A 120 5.15 8.45 -9.20
CA PRO A 120 3.82 7.97 -9.56
C PRO A 120 3.43 6.68 -8.83
N ILE A 121 4.37 5.74 -8.67
CA ILE A 121 4.15 4.48 -7.95
C ILE A 121 3.90 4.77 -6.47
N ALA A 122 4.74 5.60 -5.83
CA ALA A 122 4.60 5.95 -4.42
C ALA A 122 3.26 6.66 -4.15
N LEU A 123 2.87 7.62 -5.02
CA LEU A 123 1.58 8.30 -4.94
C LEU A 123 0.41 7.35 -5.14
N ALA A 124 0.51 6.39 -6.06
CA ALA A 124 -0.51 5.36 -6.25
C ALA A 124 -0.67 4.48 -5.00
N LEU A 125 0.44 4.09 -4.37
CA LEU A 125 0.44 3.34 -3.09
C LEU A 125 -0.17 4.17 -1.96
N LEU A 126 0.17 5.45 -1.85
CA LEU A 126 -0.41 6.35 -0.85
C LEU A 126 -1.91 6.55 -1.05
N ALA A 127 -2.34 6.86 -2.27
CA ALA A 127 -3.74 7.08 -2.60
C ALA A 127 -4.57 5.81 -2.35
N SER A 128 -4.11 4.66 -2.85
CA SER A 128 -4.83 3.39 -2.70
C SER A 128 -4.90 2.92 -1.24
N SER A 129 -3.81 2.99 -0.47
CA SER A 129 -3.83 2.65 0.96
C SER A 129 -4.72 3.58 1.77
N THR A 130 -4.76 4.88 1.43
CA THR A 130 -5.64 5.86 2.09
C THR A 130 -7.11 5.56 1.82
N VAL A 131 -7.48 5.24 0.56
CA VAL A 131 -8.83 4.81 0.20
C VAL A 131 -9.24 3.58 1.01
N VAL A 132 -8.35 2.59 1.15
CA VAL A 132 -8.60 1.38 1.94
C VAL A 132 -8.77 1.70 3.43
N ALA A 133 -7.95 2.60 3.98
CA ALA A 133 -8.04 3.02 5.37
C ALA A 133 -9.39 3.68 5.69
N LEU A 134 -9.85 4.58 4.80
CA LEU A 134 -11.10 5.33 4.94
C LEU A 134 -12.36 4.50 4.63
N GLY A 135 -12.27 3.50 3.75
CA GLY A 135 -13.39 2.73 3.22
C GLY A 135 -14.23 1.95 4.24
N SER A 136 -13.85 1.89 5.52
CA SER A 136 -14.68 1.26 6.57
C SER A 136 -14.89 2.09 7.82
N ARG A 137 -14.68 3.40 7.72
CA ARG A 137 -15.22 4.36 8.70
C ARG A 137 -16.71 4.67 8.47
N ARG A 138 -17.36 4.07 7.46
CA ARG A 138 -18.78 4.28 7.10
C ARG A 138 -19.68 3.07 7.41
N ALA A 139 -19.52 2.45 8.57
CA ALA A 139 -20.64 1.72 9.16
C ALA A 139 -21.39 2.75 10.04
N PRO A 140 -22.70 3.00 9.83
CA PRO A 140 -23.48 3.88 10.71
C PRO A 140 -23.31 3.44 12.18
N PRO A 141 -23.22 4.37 13.15
CA PRO A 141 -23.18 4.05 14.57
C PRO A 141 -24.45 3.35 15.12
N ASP A 142 -25.47 3.11 14.32
CA ASP A 142 -26.81 2.81 14.80
C ASP A 142 -27.42 1.64 14.02
N GLY A 143 -26.88 0.45 14.28
CA GLY A 143 -27.64 -0.81 14.24
C GLY A 143 -28.58 -0.93 15.44
N GLY A 144 -29.27 0.15 15.81
CA GLY A 144 -30.12 0.26 16.99
C GLY A 144 -31.55 0.62 16.61
N ALA A 145 -32.32 -0.41 16.22
CA ALA A 145 -33.78 -0.50 16.14
C ALA A 145 -34.55 0.52 15.25
N PRO A 146 -35.51 0.05 14.41
CA PRO A 146 -36.54 0.95 13.92
C PRO A 146 -37.35 1.48 15.11
N ALA A 147 -37.35 2.80 15.30
CA ALA A 147 -38.35 3.48 16.10
C ALA A 147 -39.71 3.27 15.42
N GLY A 148 -40.50 2.32 15.92
CA GLY A 148 -41.83 2.02 15.37
C GLY A 148 -42.46 0.72 15.87
N ASP A 149 -42.86 0.69 17.14
CA ASP A 149 -44.16 0.12 17.52
C ASP A 149 -44.80 1.03 18.60
N PRO A 150 -45.79 1.86 18.24
CA PRO A 150 -46.54 2.68 19.20
C PRO A 150 -47.63 1.91 19.97
N TRP A 151 -47.74 0.59 19.80
CA TRP A 151 -48.84 -0.25 20.30
C TRP A 151 -48.39 -1.45 21.17
N ARG A 152 -47.29 -1.30 21.91
CA ARG A 152 -46.95 -2.16 23.05
C ARG A 152 -46.75 -1.36 24.33
#